data_AF-A0A7Y6X770-F1
#
_entry.id   AF-A0A7Y6X770-F1
#
_cell.length_a   1.000
_cell.length_b   1.000
_cell.length_c   1.000
_cell.angle_alpha   90.00
_cell.angle_beta   90.00
_cell.angle_gamma   90.00
#
_symmetry.space_group_name_H-M   'P 1'
#
loop_
_entity.id
_entity.type
_entity.pdbx_description
1 polymer ?
#
loop_
_entity_poly.entity_id
_entity_poly.type
_entity_poly.pdbx_seq_one_letter_code
_entity_poly.pdbx_strand_id
1 'polypeptide(L)'
;MVARKSTRASTRTRTMMPRKKRTVSRTSSTKARRVSTTSRRRVGTRATTASSSRYTRPALRERLKKRLMAGTRGGRAGQWSARKAQLLATEYAKAGGGYRGRKTGTQKSLTAWTREEWGTRTGATRARRGATTARYLPKKAWDQLSSRQKQATDRRKRAASRRGQQYVANTPAARRARKMASRR
;
A
#
# COMPACT_ATOMS: atom_id res chain seq x y z
N MET A 1 31.34 44.63 45.74
CA MET A 1 32.81 44.48 45.71
C MET A 1 33.17 43.12 45.12
N VAL A 2 34.03 43.21 44.11
CA VAL A 2 34.89 42.22 43.42
C VAL A 2 35.18 40.92 44.20
N ALA A 3 35.09 39.75 43.53
CA ALA A 3 36.27 38.91 43.22
C ALA A 3 35.95 37.63 42.44
N ARG A 4 36.78 37.41 41.41
CA ARG A 4 36.89 36.27 40.51
C ARG A 4 37.42 35.03 41.25
N LYS A 5 37.12 33.83 40.74
CA LYS A 5 38.13 32.77 40.55
C LYS A 5 37.83 31.94 39.31
N SER A 6 38.92 31.65 38.61
CA SER A 6 39.05 31.00 37.31
C SER A 6 39.62 29.61 37.54
N THR A 7 39.21 28.61 36.75
CA THR A 7 40.05 27.45 36.40
C THR A 7 39.70 26.90 35.00
N ARG A 8 40.69 27.07 34.10
CA ARG A 8 41.15 26.23 32.97
C ARG A 8 40.47 24.86 32.82
N ALA A 9 40.00 24.40 31.64
CA ALA A 9 40.61 24.20 30.31
C ALA A 9 40.66 22.70 29.98
N SER A 10 40.14 22.30 28.81
CA SER A 10 40.79 21.26 28.00
C SER A 10 40.33 21.34 26.55
N THR A 11 41.26 21.78 25.72
CA THR A 11 41.25 21.78 24.26
C THR A 11 41.27 20.36 23.70
N ARG A 12 40.43 20.09 22.69
CA ARG A 12 40.71 18.99 21.75
C ARG A 12 40.52 19.47 20.31
N THR A 13 41.65 19.90 19.77
CA THR A 13 41.92 20.27 18.39
C THR A 13 41.61 19.08 17.48
N ARG A 14 40.63 19.24 16.57
CA ARG A 14 40.38 18.26 15.50
C ARG A 14 41.20 18.66 14.28
N THR A 15 42.38 18.05 14.15
CA THR A 15 43.26 18.14 12.99
C THR A 15 42.50 17.82 11.71
N MET A 16 42.33 18.82 10.83
CA MET A 16 41.88 18.63 9.46
C MET A 16 43.08 18.16 8.63
N MET A 17 43.04 16.92 8.14
CA MET A 17 43.99 16.46 7.13
C MET A 17 43.56 16.92 5.72
N PRO A 18 44.51 17.30 4.85
CA PRO A 18 44.21 17.83 3.52
C PRO A 18 43.82 16.74 2.51
N ARG A 19 42.80 17.04 1.70
CA ARG A 19 42.37 16.24 0.55
C ARG A 19 43.43 16.25 -0.55
N LYS A 20 44.07 15.11 -0.81
CA LYS A 20 44.89 14.88 -2.01
C LYS A 20 44.03 14.96 -3.28
N LYS A 21 44.43 15.85 -4.20
CA LYS A 21 43.94 15.94 -5.58
C LYS A 21 44.29 14.64 -6.31
N ARG A 22 43.31 13.95 -6.89
CA ARG A 22 43.56 12.86 -7.84
C ARG A 22 43.65 13.45 -9.24
N THR A 23 44.82 13.20 -9.81
CA THR A 23 45.24 13.49 -11.18
C THR A 23 44.39 12.74 -12.20
N VAL A 24 44.23 13.41 -13.34
CA VAL A 24 43.52 12.96 -14.54
C VAL A 24 44.41 11.99 -15.30
N SER A 25 43.99 10.74 -15.50
CA SER A 25 44.62 9.81 -16.43
C SER A 25 43.79 9.74 -17.71
N ARG A 26 44.35 10.31 -18.78
CA ARG A 26 43.92 10.15 -20.17
C ARG A 26 44.29 8.74 -20.62
N THR A 27 43.30 7.93 -20.96
CA THR A 27 43.48 6.74 -21.81
C THR A 27 42.69 6.95 -23.10
N SER A 28 43.44 7.26 -24.15
CA SER A 28 42.99 7.25 -25.53
C SER A 28 42.73 5.80 -25.96
N SER A 29 41.46 5.44 -26.14
CA SER A 29 41.09 4.21 -26.84
C SER A 29 40.43 4.57 -28.16
N THR A 30 41.06 4.10 -29.23
CA THR A 30 40.70 4.22 -30.62
C THR A 30 39.36 3.54 -30.88
N LYS A 31 38.37 4.33 -31.33
CA LYS A 31 37.02 3.87 -31.66
C LYS A 31 37.01 3.18 -33.03
N ALA A 32 37.11 1.86 -33.05
CA ALA A 32 36.81 1.07 -34.23
C ALA A 32 35.29 1.06 -34.48
N ARG A 33 34.88 1.68 -35.59
CA ARG A 33 33.50 1.74 -36.09
C ARG A 33 33.14 0.37 -36.70
N ARG A 34 32.46 -0.50 -35.95
CA ARG A 34 31.77 -1.67 -36.51
C ARG A 34 30.28 -1.38 -36.66
N VAL A 35 29.82 -1.52 -37.90
CA VAL A 35 28.46 -1.31 -38.38
C VAL A 35 27.54 -2.34 -37.69
N SER A 36 26.61 -1.87 -36.86
CA SER A 36 25.54 -2.72 -36.33
C SER A 36 24.46 -2.85 -37.41
N THR A 37 24.37 -4.03 -38.01
CA THR A 37 23.20 -4.43 -38.80
C THR A 37 21.97 -4.32 -37.90
N THR A 38 21.02 -3.48 -38.32
CA THR A 38 19.74 -3.33 -37.63
C THR A 38 18.99 -4.65 -37.72
N SER A 39 19.11 -5.47 -36.67
CA SER A 39 18.19 -6.58 -36.45
C SER A 39 16.81 -5.95 -36.21
N ARG A 40 15.97 -6.02 -37.23
CA ARG A 40 14.55 -5.65 -37.18
C ARG A 40 13.94 -6.41 -36.01
N ARG A 41 13.80 -5.72 -34.88
CA ARG A 41 13.10 -6.21 -33.69
C ARG A 41 11.68 -6.54 -34.13
N ARG A 42 11.39 -7.81 -34.42
CA ARG A 42 10.02 -8.31 -34.49
C ARG A 42 9.37 -7.83 -33.21
N VAL A 43 8.39 -6.94 -33.34
CA VAL A 43 7.47 -6.61 -32.25
C VAL A 43 6.69 -7.89 -32.02
N GLY A 44 7.27 -8.79 -31.23
CA GLY A 44 6.53 -9.87 -30.62
C GLY A 44 5.46 -9.16 -29.81
N THR A 45 4.23 -9.22 -30.30
CA THR A 45 3.03 -9.02 -29.50
C THR A 45 3.23 -9.82 -28.24
N ARG A 46 3.56 -9.13 -27.15
CA ARG A 46 3.76 -9.73 -25.84
C ARG A 46 2.38 -10.15 -25.38
N ALA A 47 1.98 -11.33 -25.86
CA ALA A 47 0.70 -11.92 -25.54
C ALA A 47 0.59 -11.98 -24.02
N THR A 48 -0.54 -11.47 -23.55
CA THR A 48 -0.99 -11.35 -22.17
C THR A 48 -1.28 -12.72 -21.55
N THR A 49 -0.34 -13.66 -21.67
CA THR A 49 -0.51 -15.08 -21.38
C THR A 49 0.04 -15.49 -20.02
N ALA A 50 0.53 -14.55 -19.20
CA ALA A 50 0.85 -14.86 -17.79
C ALA A 50 -0.42 -14.96 -16.92
N SER A 51 -1.52 -14.34 -17.34
CA SER A 51 -2.80 -14.40 -16.64
C SER A 51 -3.61 -15.67 -16.93
N SER A 52 -3.36 -16.38 -18.04
CA SER A 52 -4.20 -17.51 -18.45
C SER A 52 -4.02 -18.77 -17.59
N SER A 53 -2.85 -18.98 -17.00
CA SER A 53 -2.54 -20.22 -16.25
C SER A 53 -3.20 -20.30 -14.86
N ARG A 54 -3.65 -19.18 -14.29
CA ARG A 54 -4.25 -19.15 -12.93
C ARG A 54 -5.77 -19.26 -12.92
N TYR A 55 -6.43 -19.13 -14.07
CA TYR A 55 -7.88 -19.15 -14.18
C TYR A 55 -8.29 -20.40 -14.96
N THR A 56 -9.37 -21.06 -14.55
CA THR A 56 -9.88 -22.22 -15.30
C THR A 56 -10.47 -21.81 -16.64
N ARG A 57 -11.04 -20.59 -16.73
CA ARG A 57 -11.70 -20.05 -17.92
C ARG A 57 -11.22 -18.61 -18.22
N PRO A 58 -9.99 -18.42 -18.72
CA PRO A 58 -9.42 -17.08 -18.92
C PRO A 58 -10.21 -16.23 -19.93
N ALA A 59 -10.71 -16.83 -21.02
CA ALA A 59 -11.52 -16.12 -22.02
C ALA A 59 -12.83 -15.56 -21.43
N LEU A 60 -13.51 -16.36 -20.58
CA LEU A 60 -14.72 -15.91 -19.87
C LEU A 60 -14.42 -14.70 -18.97
N ARG A 61 -13.31 -14.76 -18.22
CA ARG A 61 -12.89 -13.67 -17.33
C ARG A 61 -12.63 -12.37 -18.11
N GLU A 62 -11.91 -12.45 -19.23
CA GLU A 62 -11.60 -11.26 -20.03
C GLU A 62 -12.86 -10.67 -20.67
N ARG A 63 -13.82 -11.49 -21.12
CA ARG A 63 -15.13 -11.02 -21.59
C ARG A 63 -15.88 -10.24 -20.50
N LEU A 64 -15.95 -10.79 -19.29
CA LEU A 64 -16.59 -10.14 -18.14
C LEU A 64 -15.87 -8.85 -17.75
N LYS A 65 -14.52 -8.86 -17.76
CA LYS A 65 -13.70 -7.69 -17.48
C LYS A 65 -13.99 -6.56 -18.47
N LYS A 66 -14.00 -6.85 -19.78
CA LYS A 66 -14.32 -5.86 -20.82
C LYS A 66 -15.72 -5.27 -20.63
N ARG A 67 -16.72 -6.12 -20.38
CA ARG A 67 -18.10 -5.68 -20.09
C ARG A 67 -18.17 -4.75 -18.87
N LEU A 68 -17.48 -5.08 -17.77
CA LEU A 68 -17.42 -4.24 -16.58
C LEU A 68 -16.63 -2.94 -16.80
N MET A 69 -15.57 -2.97 -17.62
CA MET A 69 -14.84 -1.76 -17.98
C MET A 69 -15.70 -0.81 -18.80
N ALA A 70 -16.44 -1.30 -19.78
CA ALA A 70 -17.34 -0.49 -20.61
C ALA A 70 -18.50 0.12 -19.80
N GLY A 71 -19.00 -0.60 -18.80
CA GLY A 71 -20.09 -0.11 -17.95
C GLY A 71 -19.68 0.92 -16.88
N THR A 72 -20.68 1.60 -16.34
CA THR A 72 -20.59 2.49 -15.17
C THR A 72 -20.73 1.75 -13.83
N ARG A 73 -21.01 0.44 -13.87
CA ARG A 73 -21.11 -0.40 -12.67
C ARG A 73 -19.75 -0.53 -12.00
N GLY A 74 -19.67 -0.12 -10.74
CA GLY A 74 -18.44 -0.17 -9.96
C GLY A 74 -17.46 0.97 -10.23
N GLY A 75 -17.86 2.04 -10.93
CA GLY A 75 -17.01 3.22 -11.17
C GLY A 75 -17.19 3.75 -12.59
N ARG A 76 -16.45 4.80 -12.94
CA ARG A 76 -16.56 5.44 -14.27
C ARG A 76 -16.30 4.44 -15.40
N ALA A 77 -17.02 4.61 -16.51
CA ALA A 77 -16.82 3.82 -17.73
C ALA A 77 -15.37 3.99 -18.25
N GLY A 78 -14.83 2.94 -18.88
CA GLY A 78 -13.46 2.87 -19.37
C GLY A 78 -12.38 2.63 -18.29
N GLN A 79 -12.70 2.83 -17.01
CA GLN A 79 -11.72 2.74 -15.93
C GLN A 79 -11.78 1.42 -15.16
N TRP A 80 -10.61 0.95 -14.73
CA TRP A 80 -10.48 -0.20 -13.83
C TRP A 80 -10.42 0.27 -12.37
N SER A 81 -11.38 -0.16 -11.55
CA SER A 81 -11.48 0.21 -10.14
C SER A 81 -11.46 -1.03 -9.24
N ALA A 82 -11.16 -0.84 -7.95
CA ALA A 82 -11.24 -1.91 -6.96
C ALA A 82 -12.65 -2.53 -6.88
N ARG A 83 -13.71 -1.72 -7.03
CA ARG A 83 -15.09 -2.20 -7.01
C ARG A 83 -15.41 -3.03 -8.26
N LYS A 84 -14.91 -2.66 -9.43
CA LYS A 84 -15.02 -3.49 -10.65
C LYS A 84 -14.25 -4.81 -10.50
N ALA A 85 -13.10 -4.80 -9.85
CA ALA A 85 -12.36 -6.04 -9.57
C ALA A 85 -13.14 -6.98 -8.64
N GLN A 86 -13.82 -6.45 -7.62
CA GLN A 86 -14.71 -7.23 -6.75
C GLN A 86 -15.88 -7.83 -7.55
N LEU A 87 -16.56 -7.00 -8.35
CA LEU A 87 -17.65 -7.47 -9.22
C LEU A 87 -17.18 -8.56 -10.18
N LEU A 88 -16.03 -8.38 -10.84
CA LEU A 88 -15.45 -9.38 -11.72
C LEU A 88 -15.24 -10.71 -11.00
N ALA A 89 -14.70 -10.70 -9.78
CA ALA A 89 -14.48 -11.93 -9.02
C ALA A 89 -15.80 -12.67 -8.72
N THR A 90 -16.84 -11.94 -8.33
CA THR A 90 -18.18 -12.50 -8.08
C THR A 90 -18.82 -13.03 -9.36
N GLU A 91 -18.86 -12.24 -10.43
CA GLU A 91 -19.46 -12.63 -11.70
C GLU A 91 -18.70 -13.78 -12.36
N TYR A 92 -17.37 -13.78 -12.26
CA TYR A 92 -16.54 -14.88 -12.76
C TYR A 92 -16.84 -16.19 -12.02
N ALA A 93 -16.93 -16.15 -10.69
CA ALA A 93 -17.33 -17.32 -9.90
C ALA A 93 -18.75 -17.81 -10.25
N LYS A 94 -19.72 -16.89 -10.34
CA LYS A 94 -21.10 -17.21 -10.72
C LYS A 94 -21.21 -17.84 -12.11
N ALA A 95 -20.40 -17.38 -13.06
CA ALA A 95 -20.35 -17.91 -14.42
C ALA A 95 -19.54 -19.22 -14.57
N GLY A 96 -19.26 -19.92 -13.46
CA GLY A 96 -18.50 -21.18 -13.45
C GLY A 96 -16.99 -21.02 -13.62
N GLY A 97 -16.49 -19.79 -13.46
CA GLY A 97 -15.07 -19.47 -13.47
C GLY A 97 -14.39 -19.85 -12.16
N GLY A 98 -13.32 -20.63 -12.26
CA GLY A 98 -12.51 -21.09 -11.13
C GLY A 98 -11.07 -20.56 -11.19
N TYR A 99 -10.35 -20.81 -10.10
CA TYR A 99 -8.94 -20.48 -9.95
C TYR A 99 -8.14 -21.77 -9.84
N ARG A 100 -7.02 -21.86 -10.56
CA ARG A 100 -6.12 -23.01 -10.52
C ARG A 100 -5.12 -22.84 -9.37
N GLY A 101 -4.79 -23.96 -8.72
CA GLY A 101 -3.87 -24.01 -7.60
C GLY A 101 -4.48 -23.57 -6.26
N ARG A 102 -3.77 -23.90 -5.17
CA ARG A 102 -4.18 -23.50 -3.82
C ARG A 102 -3.95 -22.00 -3.62
N LYS A 103 -4.83 -21.37 -2.84
CA LYS A 103 -4.61 -20.00 -2.36
C LYS A 103 -3.30 -19.94 -1.57
N THR A 104 -2.43 -18.99 -1.90
CA THR A 104 -1.24 -18.69 -1.11
C THR A 104 -1.60 -18.17 0.29
N GLY A 105 -0.67 -18.18 1.23
CA GLY A 105 -0.88 -17.61 2.57
C GLY A 105 -1.41 -16.17 2.52
N THR A 106 -0.83 -15.33 1.65
CA THR A 106 -1.28 -13.97 1.40
C THR A 106 -2.70 -13.90 0.84
N GLN A 107 -3.09 -14.80 -0.07
CA GLN A 107 -4.46 -14.82 -0.60
C GLN A 107 -5.48 -15.29 0.44
N LYS A 108 -5.08 -16.20 1.33
CA LYS A 108 -5.90 -16.62 2.48
C LYS A 108 -6.08 -15.46 3.46
N SER A 109 -5.02 -14.74 3.80
CA SER A 109 -5.09 -13.57 4.69
C SER A 109 -5.91 -12.42 4.07
N LEU A 110 -5.85 -12.22 2.75
CA LEU A 110 -6.72 -11.26 2.05
C LEU A 110 -8.20 -11.70 2.04
N THR A 111 -8.47 -13.00 1.88
CA THR A 111 -9.84 -13.54 2.00
C THR A 111 -10.37 -13.30 3.41
N ALA A 112 -9.53 -13.56 4.41
CA ALA A 112 -9.80 -13.30 5.81
C ALA A 112 -10.14 -11.82 6.07
N TRP A 113 -9.27 -10.92 5.61
CA TRP A 113 -9.42 -9.47 5.73
C TRP A 113 -10.67 -8.93 5.02
N THR A 114 -11.01 -9.48 3.85
CA THR A 114 -12.20 -9.09 3.06
C THR A 114 -13.51 -9.52 3.74
N ARG A 115 -13.48 -10.62 4.50
CA ARG A 115 -14.63 -11.10 5.28
C ARG A 115 -14.85 -10.31 6.57
N GLU A 116 -13.84 -9.56 7.02
CA GLU A 116 -14.02 -8.69 8.17
C GLU A 116 -14.93 -7.53 7.80
N GLU A 117 -15.90 -7.24 8.65
CA GLU A 117 -16.76 -6.06 8.49
C GLU A 117 -16.00 -4.83 8.97
N TRP A 118 -15.43 -4.07 8.04
CA TRP A 118 -14.72 -2.85 8.38
C TRP A 118 -15.66 -1.66 8.44
N GLY A 119 -15.54 -0.84 9.49
CA GLY A 119 -16.41 0.30 9.68
C GLY A 119 -15.88 1.31 10.70
N THR A 120 -16.59 2.42 10.80
CA THR A 120 -16.42 3.38 11.89
C THR A 120 -17.06 2.87 13.18
N ARG A 121 -16.90 3.62 14.28
CA ARG A 121 -17.53 3.32 15.58
C ARG A 121 -19.04 3.07 15.49
N THR A 122 -19.73 3.72 14.55
CA THR A 122 -21.18 3.61 14.36
C THR A 122 -21.58 2.61 13.27
N GLY A 123 -20.64 1.80 12.76
CA GLY A 123 -20.88 0.87 11.66
C GLY A 123 -20.89 1.49 10.26
N ALA A 124 -20.63 2.80 10.13
CA ALA A 124 -20.62 3.43 8.81
C ALA A 124 -19.39 3.01 8.00
N THR A 125 -19.56 2.76 6.70
CA THR A 125 -18.48 2.43 5.77
C THR A 125 -17.68 3.66 5.32
N ARG A 126 -18.32 4.83 5.28
CA ARG A 126 -17.67 6.11 4.95
C ARG A 126 -17.00 6.72 6.19
N ALA A 127 -15.67 6.59 6.28
CA ALA A 127 -14.89 7.14 7.39
C ALA A 127 -14.59 8.64 7.28
N ARG A 128 -14.43 9.19 6.07
CA ARG A 128 -14.08 10.60 5.86
C ARG A 128 -15.32 11.48 5.67
N ARG A 129 -15.36 12.61 6.39
CA ARG A 129 -16.38 13.67 6.29
C ARG A 129 -15.69 15.02 6.43
N GLY A 130 -15.69 15.80 5.34
CA GLY A 130 -14.94 17.07 5.25
C GLY A 130 -13.46 16.88 5.60
N ALA A 131 -12.94 17.77 6.44
CA ALA A 131 -11.56 17.69 6.92
C ALA A 131 -11.28 16.52 7.88
N THR A 132 -12.31 15.84 8.42
CA THR A 132 -12.15 14.81 9.45
C THR A 132 -12.28 13.40 8.92
N THR A 133 -11.54 12.48 9.53
CA THR A 133 -11.62 11.05 9.27
C THR A 133 -11.88 10.34 10.59
N ALA A 134 -12.95 9.55 10.65
CA ALA A 134 -13.23 8.67 11.77
C ALA A 134 -12.24 7.49 11.80
N ARG A 135 -12.05 6.88 12.96
CA ARG A 135 -11.28 5.66 13.09
C ARG A 135 -11.98 4.53 12.35
N TYR A 136 -11.20 3.74 11.59
CA TYR A 136 -11.69 2.62 10.82
C TYR A 136 -11.07 1.32 11.35
N LEU A 137 -11.90 0.40 11.83
CA LEU A 137 -11.48 -0.86 12.45
C LEU A 137 -12.43 -1.99 12.03
N PRO A 138 -12.01 -3.26 12.12
CA PRO A 138 -12.91 -4.39 12.02
C PRO A 138 -13.99 -4.32 13.10
N LYS A 139 -15.22 -4.74 12.79
CA LYS A 139 -16.34 -4.77 13.73
C LYS A 139 -15.99 -5.58 14.99
N LYS A 140 -15.38 -6.75 14.83
CA LYS A 140 -14.87 -7.56 15.95
C LYS A 140 -13.92 -6.78 16.87
N ALA A 141 -13.08 -5.90 16.33
CA ALA A 141 -12.20 -5.07 17.15
C ALA A 141 -12.97 -3.96 17.87
N TRP A 142 -14.04 -3.42 17.27
CA TRP A 142 -14.94 -2.51 17.96
C TRP A 142 -15.67 -3.22 19.10
N ASP A 143 -16.19 -4.42 18.88
CA ASP A 143 -16.96 -5.18 19.88
C ASP A 143 -16.15 -5.47 21.16
N GLN A 144 -14.82 -5.57 21.04
CA GLN A 144 -13.88 -5.76 22.16
C GLN A 144 -13.53 -4.47 22.93
N LEU A 145 -14.04 -3.30 22.53
CA LEU A 145 -13.75 -2.02 23.18
C LEU A 145 -14.96 -1.53 23.98
N SER A 146 -14.71 -0.99 25.17
CA SER A 146 -15.74 -0.27 25.91
C SER A 146 -16.13 1.03 25.20
N SER A 147 -17.33 1.57 25.45
CA SER A 147 -17.81 2.81 24.84
C SER A 147 -16.82 3.97 24.98
N ARG A 148 -16.19 4.11 26.17
CA ARG A 148 -15.15 5.10 26.42
C ARG A 148 -13.90 4.89 25.56
N GLN A 149 -13.44 3.63 25.43
CA GLN A 149 -12.29 3.31 24.58
C GLN A 149 -12.60 3.53 23.09
N LYS A 150 -13.82 3.20 22.66
CA LYS A 150 -14.30 3.43 21.29
C LYS A 150 -14.25 4.92 20.94
N GLN A 151 -14.80 5.77 21.83
CA GLN A 151 -14.78 7.22 21.68
C GLN A 151 -13.36 7.79 21.70
N ALA A 152 -12.51 7.33 22.61
CA ALA A 152 -11.13 7.83 22.73
C ALA A 152 -10.30 7.59 21.47
N THR A 153 -10.37 6.39 20.87
CA THR A 153 -9.61 6.07 19.66
C THR A 153 -10.14 6.81 18.41
N ASP A 154 -11.46 7.02 18.34
CA ASP A 154 -12.12 7.79 17.28
C ASP A 154 -11.78 9.28 17.39
N ARG A 155 -11.92 9.87 18.58
CA ARG A 155 -11.56 11.27 18.85
C ARG A 155 -10.10 11.55 18.49
N ARG A 156 -9.18 10.67 18.89
CA ARG A 156 -7.76 10.78 18.51
C ARG A 156 -7.57 10.83 16.99
N LYS A 157 -8.27 9.98 16.24
CA LYS A 157 -8.18 9.96 14.77
C LYS A 157 -8.76 11.23 14.15
N ARG A 158 -9.95 11.63 14.59
CA ARG A 158 -10.63 12.83 14.08
C ARG A 158 -9.82 14.10 14.33
N ALA A 159 -9.34 14.29 15.56
CA ALA A 159 -8.55 15.47 15.93
C ALA A 159 -7.26 15.60 15.10
N ALA A 160 -6.53 14.50 14.93
CA ALA A 160 -5.33 14.49 14.12
C ALA A 160 -5.62 14.67 12.62
N SER A 161 -6.67 14.04 12.08
CA SER A 161 -7.07 14.25 10.69
C SER A 161 -7.49 15.69 10.38
N ARG A 162 -8.09 16.39 11.36
CA ARG A 162 -8.42 17.81 11.23
C ARG A 162 -7.16 18.68 11.07
N ARG A 163 -6.04 18.25 11.66
CA ARG A 163 -4.72 18.86 11.50
C ARG A 163 -3.94 18.34 10.29
N GLY A 164 -4.60 17.69 9.34
CA GLY A 164 -3.96 17.13 8.13
C GLY A 164 -3.19 15.83 8.34
N GLN A 165 -3.17 15.24 9.54
CA GLN A 165 -2.42 14.01 9.81
C GLN A 165 -3.16 12.78 9.26
N GLN A 166 -2.68 12.25 8.13
CA GLN A 166 -3.24 11.05 7.50
C GLN A 166 -3.03 9.78 8.33
N TYR A 167 -1.87 9.64 8.99
CA TYR A 167 -1.52 8.46 9.78
C TYR A 167 -1.52 8.80 11.27
N VAL A 168 -2.31 8.02 12.04
CA VAL A 168 -2.48 8.26 13.47
C VAL A 168 -2.52 6.90 14.14
N ALA A 169 -1.61 6.64 15.06
CA ALA A 169 -1.58 5.38 15.79
C ALA A 169 -2.94 5.10 16.48
N ASN A 170 -3.27 3.81 16.58
CA ASN A 170 -4.37 3.36 17.42
C ASN A 170 -4.02 3.57 18.89
N THR A 171 -5.03 3.81 19.73
CA THR A 171 -4.83 3.75 21.18
C THR A 171 -4.37 2.34 21.58
N PRO A 172 -3.69 2.18 22.74
CA PRO A 172 -3.25 0.86 23.20
C PRO A 172 -4.37 -0.18 23.22
N ALA A 173 -5.56 0.19 23.72
CA ALA A 173 -6.74 -0.67 23.71
C ALA A 173 -7.17 -1.07 22.29
N ALA A 174 -7.31 -0.11 21.36
CA ALA A 174 -7.68 -0.41 19.98
C ALA A 174 -6.62 -1.23 19.24
N ARG A 175 -5.33 -1.05 19.56
CA ARG A 175 -4.25 -1.88 19.04
C ARG A 175 -4.38 -3.33 19.51
N ARG A 176 -4.63 -3.55 20.81
CA ARG A 176 -4.87 -4.89 21.37
C ARG A 176 -6.12 -5.53 20.77
N ALA A 177 -7.24 -4.81 20.74
CA ALA A 177 -8.49 -5.28 20.17
C ALA A 177 -8.35 -5.73 18.71
N ARG A 178 -7.60 -4.98 17.88
CA ARG A 178 -7.27 -5.41 16.52
C ARG A 178 -6.46 -6.71 16.49
N LYS A 179 -5.42 -6.81 17.32
CA LYS A 179 -4.59 -8.02 17.41
C LYS A 179 -5.45 -9.24 17.76
N MET A 180 -6.37 -9.10 18.72
CA MET A 180 -7.31 -10.15 19.09
C MET A 180 -8.30 -10.46 17.96
N ALA A 181 -8.86 -9.45 17.29
CA ALA A 181 -9.77 -9.64 16.17
C ALA A 181 -9.13 -10.36 14.96
N SER A 182 -7.81 -10.21 14.80
CA SER A 182 -7.04 -10.89 13.74
C SER A 182 -6.52 -12.27 14.13
N ARG A 183 -6.55 -12.65 15.42
CA ARG A 183 -6.19 -14.00 15.85
C ARG A 183 -7.27 -14.96 15.37
N ARG A 184 -6.84 -16.01 14.69
CA ARG A 184 -7.65 -17.09 14.14
C ARG A 184 -7.10 -18.40 14.62
#